data_AF-A0A940AGV6-F1
#
_entry.id   AF-A0A940AGV6-F1
#
_cell.length_a   1.000
_cell.length_b   1.000
_cell.length_c   1.000
_cell.angle_alpha   90.00
_cell.angle_beta   90.00
_cell.angle_gamma   90.00
#
_symmetry.space_group_name_H-M   'P 1'
#
loop_
_entity.id
_entity.type
_entity.pdbx_description
1 polymer ?
#
loop_
_entity_poly.entity_id
_entity_poly.type
_entity_poly.pdbx_seq_one_letter_code
_entity_poly.pdbx_strand_id
1 'polypeptide(L)'
;MKNKFKLLKQNFAKRKTHSQMHDFPSNEERELVRKYVLERPLYRPNITYLKAFLIVFCGVLGITIFSVAVFSVLSSFGLTLKKSIYFPIFFLVSFAICARWIGILAVKLYQHYASEEIRRRCLLKPTCSEYAIIVLKKYGFLIGGIKIWIRLNYKCRGNVYYIDEP
;
A
#
# COMPACT_ATOMS: atom_id res chain seq x y z
N MET A 1 27.02 -21.52 -3.85
CA MET A 1 25.78 -20.72 -3.59
C MET A 1 24.98 -20.34 -4.84
N LYS A 2 25.60 -19.91 -5.95
CA LYS A 2 24.89 -19.51 -7.19
C LYS A 2 23.96 -20.59 -7.79
N ASN A 3 24.33 -21.87 -7.70
CA ASN A 3 23.52 -22.98 -8.25
C ASN A 3 22.22 -23.25 -7.46
N LYS A 4 22.23 -23.09 -6.13
CA LYS A 4 21.03 -23.27 -5.29
C LYS A 4 19.99 -22.18 -5.56
N PHE A 5 20.45 -20.96 -5.86
CA PHE A 5 19.57 -19.85 -6.23
C PHE A 5 18.97 -20.02 -7.64
N LYS A 6 19.74 -20.59 -8.58
CA LYS A 6 19.26 -20.92 -9.94
C LYS A 6 18.21 -22.03 -9.93
N LEU A 7 18.45 -23.09 -9.13
CA LEU A 7 17.48 -24.16 -8.87
C LEU A 7 16.22 -23.66 -8.16
N LEU A 8 16.34 -22.75 -7.18
CA LEU A 8 15.19 -22.11 -6.55
C LEU A 8 14.39 -21.28 -7.56
N LYS A 9 15.05 -20.47 -8.41
CA LYS A 9 14.39 -19.65 -9.43
C LYS A 9 13.68 -20.50 -10.49
N GLN A 10 14.28 -21.62 -10.90
CA GLN A 10 13.67 -22.60 -11.80
C GLN A 10 12.49 -23.35 -11.14
N ASN A 11 12.61 -23.72 -9.87
CA ASN A 11 11.52 -24.36 -9.12
C ASN A 11 10.37 -23.39 -8.82
N PHE A 12 10.66 -22.10 -8.58
CA PHE A 12 9.64 -21.04 -8.52
C PHE A 12 8.98 -20.82 -9.87
N ALA A 13 9.73 -20.81 -10.98
CA ALA A 13 9.17 -20.71 -12.33
C ALA A 13 8.31 -21.94 -12.71
N LYS A 14 8.73 -23.15 -12.31
CA LYS A 14 8.03 -24.42 -12.56
C LYS A 14 6.78 -24.58 -11.68
N ARG A 15 6.82 -24.13 -10.42
CA ARG A 15 5.60 -23.97 -9.60
C ARG A 15 4.69 -22.91 -10.18
N LYS A 16 5.24 -21.83 -10.75
CA LYS A 16 4.44 -20.84 -11.47
C LYS A 16 3.72 -21.50 -12.64
N THR A 17 4.38 -22.23 -13.53
CA THR A 17 3.71 -22.90 -14.65
C THR A 17 2.69 -23.97 -14.23
N HIS A 18 2.95 -24.77 -13.19
CA HIS A 18 1.99 -25.78 -12.72
C HIS A 18 0.81 -25.18 -11.91
N SER A 19 0.99 -24.01 -11.29
CA SER A 19 -0.10 -23.25 -10.65
C SER A 19 -0.81 -22.27 -11.60
N GLN A 20 -0.24 -22.02 -12.78
CA GLN A 20 -0.86 -21.24 -13.87
C GLN A 20 -1.75 -22.11 -14.77
N MET A 21 -1.89 -23.40 -14.46
CA MET A 21 -2.97 -24.26 -14.95
C MET A 21 -4.15 -24.24 -13.95
N HIS A 22 -4.37 -23.07 -13.34
CA HIS A 22 -5.62 -22.71 -12.72
C HIS A 22 -6.25 -21.69 -13.67
N ASP A 23 -7.24 -22.16 -14.41
CA ASP A 23 -8.20 -21.46 -15.25
C ASP A 23 -7.81 -20.06 -15.73
N PHE A 24 -7.55 -19.94 -17.04
CA PHE A 24 -7.85 -18.68 -17.69
C PHE A 24 -9.29 -18.32 -17.30
N PRO A 25 -9.54 -17.10 -16.76
CA PRO A 25 -10.87 -16.71 -16.31
C PRO A 25 -11.86 -16.99 -17.43
N SER A 26 -12.98 -17.63 -17.08
CA SER A 26 -14.04 -17.92 -18.04
C SER A 26 -14.46 -16.63 -18.73
N ASN A 27 -14.96 -16.70 -19.97
CA ASN A 27 -15.38 -15.50 -20.67
C ASN A 27 -16.47 -14.73 -19.89
N GLU A 28 -17.31 -15.45 -19.16
CA GLU A 28 -18.29 -14.88 -18.23
C GLU A 28 -17.63 -14.10 -17.09
N GLU A 29 -16.62 -14.65 -16.41
CA GLU A 29 -15.90 -13.95 -15.35
C GLU A 29 -15.26 -12.65 -15.87
N ARG A 30 -14.63 -12.70 -17.06
CA ARG A 30 -14.00 -11.52 -17.66
C ARG A 30 -15.02 -10.42 -17.91
N GLU A 31 -16.19 -10.77 -18.42
CA GLU A 31 -17.26 -9.81 -18.71
C GLU A 31 -17.84 -9.23 -17.41
N LEU A 32 -18.01 -10.05 -16.37
CA LEU A 32 -18.42 -9.57 -15.04
C LEU A 32 -17.42 -8.57 -14.44
N VAL A 33 -16.12 -8.87 -14.54
CA VAL A 33 -15.06 -7.97 -14.05
C VAL A 33 -15.00 -6.70 -14.89
N ARG A 34 -15.10 -6.81 -16.23
CA ARG A 34 -15.15 -5.67 -17.15
C ARG A 34 -16.32 -4.75 -16.81
N LYS A 35 -17.51 -5.31 -16.69
CA LYS A 35 -18.73 -4.60 -16.32
C LYS A 35 -18.57 -3.89 -14.98
N TYR A 36 -18.07 -4.58 -13.96
CA TYR A 36 -17.76 -3.97 -12.66
C TYR A 36 -16.77 -2.81 -12.78
N VAL A 37 -15.71 -2.95 -13.58
CA VAL A 37 -14.71 -1.90 -13.75
C VAL A 37 -15.30 -0.66 -14.43
N LEU A 38 -16.09 -0.86 -15.49
CA LEU A 38 -16.59 0.20 -16.35
C LEU A 38 -17.84 0.89 -15.81
N GLU A 39 -18.70 0.19 -15.06
CA GLU A 39 -19.99 0.72 -14.62
C GLU A 39 -19.99 1.20 -13.16
N ARG A 40 -19.02 0.78 -12.32
CA ARG A 40 -19.04 1.17 -10.90
C ARG A 40 -19.11 2.70 -10.70
N PRO A 41 -19.81 3.20 -9.67
CA PRO A 41 -19.74 4.62 -9.31
C PRO A 41 -18.34 4.96 -8.77
N LEU A 42 -17.77 6.07 -9.24
CA LEU A 42 -16.45 6.53 -8.81
C LEU A 42 -16.59 7.51 -7.63
N TYR A 43 -16.50 6.99 -6.40
CA TYR A 43 -16.40 7.86 -5.22
C TYR A 43 -15.10 8.70 -5.27
N ARG A 44 -15.21 10.01 -5.04
CA ARG A 44 -14.10 10.98 -5.03
C ARG A 44 -13.99 11.61 -3.63
N PRO A 45 -13.02 11.20 -2.80
CA PRO A 45 -12.91 11.75 -1.45
C PRO A 45 -12.56 13.25 -1.50
N ASN A 46 -13.16 14.08 -0.64
CA ASN A 46 -12.85 15.53 -0.56
C ASN A 46 -11.57 15.76 0.26
N ILE A 47 -10.42 15.29 -0.25
CA ILE A 47 -9.10 15.49 0.35
C ILE A 47 -8.24 16.25 -0.65
N THR A 48 -8.08 17.55 -0.39
CA THR A 48 -7.18 18.43 -1.14
C THR A 48 -5.74 18.25 -0.64
N TYR A 49 -4.73 18.56 -1.47
CA TYR A 49 -3.32 18.60 -1.06
C TYR A 49 -3.10 19.39 0.24
N LEU A 50 -3.76 20.54 0.39
CA LEU A 50 -3.65 21.35 1.61
C LEU A 50 -4.14 20.59 2.86
N LYS A 51 -5.30 19.95 2.78
CA LYS A 51 -5.85 19.15 3.90
C LYS A 51 -4.93 17.98 4.24
N ALA A 52 -4.42 17.28 3.23
CA ALA A 52 -3.48 16.17 3.43
C ALA A 52 -2.18 16.65 4.08
N PHE A 53 -1.64 17.78 3.60
CA PHE A 53 -0.44 18.41 4.16
C PHE A 53 -0.67 18.81 5.63
N LEU A 54 -1.77 19.48 5.94
CA LEU A 54 -2.12 19.87 7.31
C LEU A 54 -2.24 18.65 8.25
N ILE A 55 -2.88 17.57 7.80
CA ILE A 55 -2.99 16.33 8.59
C ILE A 55 -1.59 15.76 8.92
N VAL A 56 -0.71 15.68 7.91
CA VAL A 56 0.66 15.16 8.11
C VAL A 56 1.46 16.10 9.00
N PHE A 57 1.37 17.41 8.78
CA PHE A 57 2.08 18.43 9.54
C PHE A 57 1.68 18.44 11.02
N CYS A 58 0.37 18.50 11.31
CA CYS A 58 -0.14 18.41 12.68
C CYS A 58 0.24 17.07 13.34
N GLY A 59 0.24 15.97 12.59
CA GLY A 59 0.70 14.67 13.08
C GLY A 59 2.17 14.68 13.48
N VAL A 60 3.05 15.23 12.65
CA VAL A 60 4.50 15.35 12.95
C VAL A 60 4.73 16.25 14.16
N LEU A 61 4.06 17.41 14.23
CA LEU A 61 4.15 18.30 15.39
C LEU A 61 3.70 17.59 16.67
N GLY A 62 2.56 16.90 16.64
CA GLY A 62 2.08 16.12 17.79
C GLY A 62 3.07 15.05 18.24
N ILE A 63 3.66 14.30 17.30
CA ILE A 63 4.70 13.30 17.59
C ILE A 63 5.94 13.96 18.21
N THR A 64 6.37 15.12 17.71
CA THR A 64 7.55 15.82 18.24
C THR A 64 7.31 16.31 19.68
N ILE A 65 6.17 16.95 19.95
CA ILE A 65 5.80 17.44 21.29
C ILE A 65 5.70 16.26 22.26
N PHE A 66 5.05 15.18 21.84
CA PHE A 66 4.91 13.98 22.64
C PHE A 66 6.28 13.34 22.96
N SER A 67 7.20 13.30 21.99
CA SER A 67 8.55 12.78 22.21
C SER A 67 9.33 13.58 23.25
N VAL A 68 9.21 14.92 23.24
CA VAL A 68 9.86 15.79 24.22
C VAL A 68 9.25 15.61 25.60
N ALA A 69 7.91 15.49 25.69
CA ALA A 69 7.22 15.23 26.95
C ALA A 69 7.64 13.89 27.56
N VAL A 70 7.68 12.82 26.77
CA VAL A 70 8.14 11.48 27.21
C VAL A 70 9.58 11.54 27.69
N PHE A 71 10.46 12.21 26.95
CA PHE A 71 11.86 12.38 27.36
C PHE A 71 11.98 13.14 28.70
N SER A 72 11.21 14.22 28.87
CA SER A 72 11.20 15.00 30.12
C SER A 72 10.78 14.15 31.31
N VAL A 73 9.73 13.34 31.16
CA VAL A 73 9.22 12.46 32.22
C VAL A 73 10.23 11.36 32.54
N LEU A 74 10.78 10.68 31.53
CA LEU A 74 11.81 9.65 31.72
C LEU A 74 13.04 10.18 32.46
N SER A 75 13.43 11.42 32.15
CA SER A 75 14.53 12.11 32.85
C SER A 75 14.20 12.37 34.33
N SER A 76 12.94 12.65 34.68
CA SER A 76 12.51 12.83 36.08
C SER A 76 12.59 11.53 36.88
N PHE A 77 12.42 10.37 36.25
CA PHE A 77 12.54 9.05 36.87
C PHE A 77 13.98 8.48 36.86
N GLY A 78 14.97 9.25 36.39
CA GLY A 78 16.37 8.81 36.35
C GLY A 78 16.72 7.86 35.21
N LEU A 79 15.80 7.56 34.28
CA LEU A 79 16.08 6.80 33.05
C LEU A 79 16.64 7.73 31.96
N THR A 80 17.93 8.04 32.03
CA THR A 80 18.57 8.95 31.07
C THR A 80 19.15 8.20 29.87
N LEU A 81 18.39 8.18 28.76
CA LEU A 81 18.94 7.84 27.45
C LEU A 81 19.63 9.07 26.84
N LYS A 82 20.74 8.87 26.11
CA LYS A 82 21.37 9.96 25.35
C LYS A 82 20.37 10.49 24.33
N LYS A 83 20.11 11.80 24.34
CA LYS A 83 19.21 12.49 23.38
C LYS A 83 19.51 12.13 21.93
N SER A 84 20.80 12.05 21.57
CA SER A 84 21.27 11.67 20.23
C SER A 84 20.81 10.28 19.78
N ILE A 85 20.50 9.37 20.70
CA ILE A 85 20.03 8.00 20.40
C ILE A 85 18.51 7.92 20.54
N TYR A 86 17.94 8.59 21.55
CA TYR A 86 16.51 8.57 21.84
C TYR A 86 15.66 9.10 20.66
N PHE A 87 15.93 10.32 20.20
CA PHE A 87 15.13 10.95 19.15
C PHE A 87 15.11 10.15 17.84
N PRO A 88 16.24 9.70 17.26
CA PRO A 88 16.17 8.95 16.01
C PRO A 88 15.42 7.62 16.15
N ILE A 89 15.59 6.90 17.25
CA ILE A 89 14.84 5.66 17.50
C ILE A 89 13.33 5.96 17.61
N PHE A 90 12.97 6.99 18.38
CA PHE A 90 11.58 7.39 18.55
C PHE A 90 10.92 7.77 17.21
N PHE A 91 11.61 8.58 16.39
CA PHE A 91 11.12 8.96 15.07
C PHE A 91 11.02 7.78 14.10
N LEU A 92 11.99 6.85 14.10
CA LEU A 92 11.94 5.65 13.25
C LEU A 92 10.76 4.75 13.62
N VAL A 93 10.53 4.51 14.91
CA VAL A 93 9.39 3.72 15.39
C VAL A 93 8.07 4.42 15.05
N SER A 94 7.96 5.72 15.31
CA SER A 94 6.77 6.51 14.99
C SER A 94 6.46 6.48 13.49
N PHE A 95 7.49 6.65 12.65
CA PHE A 95 7.36 6.57 11.20
C PHE A 95 6.87 5.19 10.75
N ALA A 96 7.43 4.10 11.29
CA ALA A 96 6.99 2.74 10.96
C ALA A 96 5.51 2.51 11.29
N ILE A 97 5.03 3.02 12.43
CA ILE A 97 3.63 2.91 12.84
C ILE A 97 2.71 3.76 11.95
N CYS A 98 3.13 4.99 11.62
CA CYS A 98 2.35 5.94 10.82
C CYS A 98 2.35 5.64 9.32
N ALA A 99 3.36 4.92 8.80
CA ALA A 99 3.55 4.67 7.37
C ALA A 99 2.32 4.07 6.69
N ARG A 100 1.58 3.18 7.38
CA ARG A 100 0.34 2.58 6.84
C ARG A 100 -0.74 3.64 6.56
N TRP A 101 -0.89 4.60 7.48
CA TRP A 101 -1.89 5.66 7.37
C TRP A 101 -1.51 6.66 6.28
N ILE A 102 -0.23 7.00 6.19
CA ILE A 102 0.32 7.84 5.13
C ILE A 102 0.07 7.18 3.76
N GLY A 103 0.31 5.87 3.63
CA GLY A 103 0.02 5.13 2.41
C GLY A 103 -1.45 5.21 2.01
N ILE A 104 -2.38 5.01 2.96
CA ILE A 104 -3.83 5.11 2.69
C ILE A 104 -4.21 6.54 2.30
N LEU A 105 -3.65 7.55 2.99
CA LEU A 105 -3.86 8.96 2.67
C LEU A 105 -3.40 9.29 1.24
N ALA A 106 -2.22 8.79 0.84
CA ALA A 106 -1.70 8.95 -0.52
C ALA A 106 -2.63 8.31 -1.56
N VAL A 107 -3.17 7.12 -1.31
CA VAL A 107 -4.13 6.48 -2.22
C VAL A 107 -5.42 7.28 -2.32
N LYS A 108 -5.95 7.81 -1.21
CA LYS A 108 -7.15 8.67 -1.23
C LYS A 108 -6.90 9.99 -1.96
N LEU A 109 -5.73 10.58 -1.79
CA LEU A 109 -5.32 11.79 -2.49
C LEU A 109 -5.22 11.53 -4.00
N TYR A 110 -4.64 10.40 -4.40
CA TYR A 110 -4.67 9.92 -5.78
C TYR A 110 -6.11 9.76 -6.30
N GLN A 111 -7.02 9.15 -5.52
CA GLN A 111 -8.44 9.03 -5.92
C GLN A 111 -9.13 10.38 -6.08
N HIS A 112 -8.72 11.40 -5.33
CA HIS A 112 -9.24 12.76 -5.46
C HIS A 112 -8.76 13.44 -6.75
N TYR A 113 -7.52 13.23 -7.19
CA TYR A 113 -6.99 13.93 -8.38
C TYR A 113 -7.08 13.13 -9.69
N ALA A 114 -7.07 11.79 -9.62
CA ALA A 114 -7.14 10.95 -10.80
C ALA A 114 -8.43 11.19 -11.59
N SER A 115 -8.30 11.35 -12.91
CA SER A 115 -9.44 11.41 -13.82
C SER A 115 -10.13 10.05 -13.93
N GLU A 116 -11.36 10.07 -14.44
CA GLU A 116 -12.14 8.84 -14.62
C GLU A 116 -11.44 7.86 -15.56
N GLU A 117 -10.91 8.36 -16.67
CA GLU A 117 -10.13 7.56 -17.63
C GLU A 117 -9.01 6.78 -16.94
N ILE A 118 -8.22 7.45 -16.10
CA ILE A 118 -7.12 6.81 -15.36
C ILE A 118 -7.65 5.70 -14.44
N ARG A 119 -8.76 5.94 -13.75
CA ARG A 119 -9.37 4.97 -12.81
C ARG A 119 -10.06 3.80 -13.52
N ARG A 120 -10.54 4.00 -14.74
CA ARG A 120 -11.21 2.99 -15.58
C ARG A 120 -10.23 2.12 -16.36
N ARG A 121 -8.96 2.51 -16.50
CA ARG A 121 -7.90 1.66 -17.09
C ARG A 121 -7.56 0.40 -16.30
N CYS A 122 -8.04 0.26 -15.06
CA CYS A 122 -7.75 -0.93 -14.26
C CYS A 122 -8.49 -2.15 -14.80
N LEU A 123 -7.80 -3.29 -14.95
CA LEU A 123 -8.39 -4.51 -15.52
C LEU A 123 -8.85 -5.51 -14.45
N LEU A 124 -8.60 -5.20 -13.17
CA LEU A 124 -8.70 -6.17 -12.09
C LEU A 124 -9.84 -5.80 -11.14
N LYS A 125 -10.45 -6.82 -10.54
CA LYS A 125 -11.36 -6.69 -9.40
C LYS A 125 -10.69 -7.26 -8.14
N PRO A 126 -10.68 -6.55 -6.99
CA PRO A 126 -11.01 -5.13 -6.83
C PRO A 126 -10.04 -4.23 -7.61
N THR A 127 -10.31 -2.93 -7.71
CA THR A 127 -9.44 -2.02 -8.50
C THR A 127 -8.06 -1.87 -7.90
N CYS A 128 -7.07 -1.37 -8.65
CA CYS A 128 -5.73 -1.11 -8.10
C CYS A 128 -5.76 -0.17 -6.88
N SER A 129 -6.60 0.87 -6.88
CA SER A 129 -6.71 1.77 -5.73
C SER A 129 -7.44 1.14 -4.54
N GLU A 130 -8.47 0.33 -4.76
CA GLU A 130 -9.16 -0.39 -3.67
C GLU A 130 -8.26 -1.48 -3.10
N TYR A 131 -7.62 -2.27 -3.97
CA TYR A 131 -6.62 -3.25 -3.62
C TYR A 131 -5.53 -2.63 -2.76
N ALA A 132 -5.02 -1.44 -3.15
CA ALA A 132 -4.01 -0.73 -2.38
C ALA A 132 -4.48 -0.43 -0.95
N ILE A 133 -5.71 0.05 -0.78
CA ILE A 133 -6.28 0.29 0.56
C ILE A 133 -6.41 -1.03 1.33
N ILE A 134 -6.89 -2.11 0.71
CA ILE A 134 -7.08 -3.39 1.37
C ILE A 134 -5.73 -3.98 1.84
N VAL A 135 -4.71 -4.00 0.98
CA VAL A 135 -3.40 -4.56 1.37
C VAL A 135 -2.65 -3.67 2.36
N LEU A 136 -2.79 -2.35 2.30
CA LEU A 136 -2.21 -1.45 3.31
C LEU A 136 -2.85 -1.65 4.68
N LYS A 137 -4.15 -1.94 4.72
CA LYS A 137 -4.85 -2.27 5.98
C LYS A 137 -4.47 -3.65 6.52
N LYS A 138 -4.34 -4.65 5.64
CA LYS A 138 -4.10 -6.06 6.01
C LYS A 138 -2.63 -6.37 6.32
N TYR A 139 -1.70 -5.83 5.53
CA TYR A 139 -0.27 -6.19 5.57
C TYR A 139 0.66 -5.04 5.96
N GLY A 140 0.14 -3.83 6.15
CA GLY A 140 0.94 -2.63 6.45
C GLY A 140 1.67 -2.07 5.23
N PHE A 141 2.55 -1.09 5.46
CA PHE A 141 3.15 -0.29 4.38
C PHE A 141 4.18 -1.08 3.54
N LEU A 142 5.05 -1.87 4.16
CA LEU A 142 6.14 -2.56 3.46
C LEU A 142 5.62 -3.68 2.54
N ILE A 143 4.94 -4.67 3.12
CA ILE A 143 4.39 -5.81 2.38
C ILE A 143 3.27 -5.35 1.45
N GLY A 144 2.41 -4.44 1.92
CA GLY A 144 1.35 -3.84 1.11
C GLY A 144 1.92 -3.07 -0.09
N GLY A 145 2.97 -2.27 0.11
CA GLY A 145 3.64 -1.53 -0.95
C GLY A 145 4.24 -2.43 -2.02
N ILE A 146 4.90 -3.52 -1.64
CA ILE A 146 5.43 -4.51 -2.59
C ILE A 146 4.30 -5.15 -3.41
N LYS A 147 3.19 -5.56 -2.77
CA LYS A 147 2.02 -6.13 -3.45
C LYS A 147 1.39 -5.13 -4.44
N ILE A 148 1.24 -3.87 -4.03
CA ILE A 148 0.72 -2.79 -4.88
C ILE A 148 1.62 -2.59 -6.09
N TRP A 149 2.93 -2.49 -5.87
CA TRP A 149 3.91 -2.30 -6.93
C TRP A 149 3.87 -3.42 -7.96
N ILE A 150 3.83 -4.67 -7.50
CA ILE A 150 3.74 -5.83 -8.38
C ILE A 150 2.45 -5.80 -9.19
N ARG A 151 1.32 -5.47 -8.56
CA ARG A 151 0.01 -5.40 -9.24
C ARG A 151 0.00 -4.33 -10.33
N LEU A 152 0.47 -3.13 -10.02
CA LEU A 152 0.49 -2.00 -10.96
C LEU A 152 1.42 -2.22 -12.15
N ASN A 153 2.59 -2.84 -11.92
CA ASN A 153 3.60 -2.98 -12.97
C ASN A 153 3.51 -4.28 -13.78
N TYR A 154 3.04 -5.37 -13.17
CA TYR A 154 3.06 -6.68 -13.84
C TYR A 154 1.68 -7.29 -14.06
N LYS A 155 0.69 -7.03 -13.20
CA LYS A 155 -0.66 -7.64 -13.34
C LYS A 155 -1.62 -6.77 -14.14
N CYS A 156 -1.65 -5.46 -13.87
CA CYS A 156 -2.62 -4.52 -14.43
C CYS A 156 -2.14 -3.81 -15.72
N ARG A 157 -1.28 -4.44 -16.53
CA ARG A 157 -0.77 -3.90 -17.80
C ARG A 157 -1.17 -4.71 -19.05
N GLY A 158 -2.02 -5.73 -18.90
CA GLY A 158 -2.45 -6.59 -19.99
C GLY A 158 -3.70 -6.08 -20.72
N ASN A 159 -4.48 -7.02 -21.27
CA ASN A 159 -5.81 -6.74 -21.85
C ASN A 159 -6.87 -7.76 -21.36
N VAL A 160 -6.60 -8.41 -20.23
CA VAL A 160 -7.46 -9.48 -19.68
C VAL A 160 -8.04 -8.99 -18.36
N TYR A 161 -9.35 -9.09 -18.23
CA TYR A 161 -10.09 -8.79 -17.00
C TYR A 161 -10.17 -10.05 -16.12
N TYR A 162 -9.81 -9.94 -14.84
CA TYR A 162 -9.90 -11.06 -13.90
C TYR A 162 -9.89 -10.60 -12.43
N ILE A 163 -10.21 -11.52 -11.54
CA ILE A 163 -10.23 -11.28 -10.10
C ILE A 163 -8.82 -11.51 -9.53
N ASP A 164 -8.28 -10.55 -8.78
CA ASP A 164 -7.00 -10.67 -8.08
C ASP A 164 -7.17 -10.25 -6.62
N GLU A 165 -7.29 -11.24 -5.74
CA GLU A 165 -7.53 -11.04 -4.31
C GLU A 165 -6.24 -10.73 -3.51
N PRO A 166 -6.33 -9.97 -2.39
CA PRO A 166 -5.19 -9.48 -1.61
C PRO A 166 -4.50 -10.46 -0.65
#